data_AF-A0A5A5RQV0-F1
#
_entry.id   AF-A0A5A5RQV0-F1
#
_cell.length_a   1.000
_cell.length_b   1.000
_cell.length_c   1.000
_cell.angle_alpha   90.00
_cell.angle_beta   90.00
_cell.angle_gamma   90.00
#
_symmetry.space_group_name_H-M   'P 1'
#
loop_
_entity.id
_entity.type
_entity.pdbx_description
1 polymer ?
#
loop_
_entity_poly.entity_id
_entity_poly.type
_entity_poly.pdbx_seq_one_letter_code
_entity_poly.pdbx_strand_id
1 'polypeptide(L)'
;MLQLYTSNYDPDYPLVCFDETSKQLISEINSPIAAEPGKSERFDYEYQREGVSNLFMFFEPFTGWRHVEVTDQRRSVDYAQQMKYLVLNVILKPRKLK
;
A
#
# COMPACT_ATOMS: atom_id res chain seq x y z
N MET A 1 -17.35 8.86 10.64
CA MET A 1 -16.37 7.94 10.03
C MET A 1 -15.25 7.57 11.00
N LEU A 2 -14.59 8.52 11.66
CA LEU A 2 -13.48 8.25 12.61
C LEU A 2 -13.88 7.41 13.85
N GLN A 3 -15.13 7.51 14.29
CA GLN A 3 -15.67 6.72 15.44
C GLN A 3 -15.58 5.20 15.24
N LEU A 4 -15.50 4.73 14.00
CA LEU A 4 -15.35 3.31 13.70
C LEU A 4 -14.00 2.76 14.20
N TYR A 5 -12.95 3.59 14.23
CA TYR A 5 -11.63 3.19 14.71
C TYR A 5 -11.56 3.03 16.24
N THR A 6 -12.52 3.60 16.96
CA THR A 6 -12.62 3.53 18.43
C THR A 6 -13.67 2.53 18.91
N SER A 7 -14.34 1.85 17.98
CA SER A 7 -15.36 0.85 18.29
C SER A 7 -14.71 -0.47 18.73
N ASN A 8 -15.45 -1.32 19.44
CA ASN A 8 -14.97 -2.65 19.76
C ASN A 8 -14.87 -3.49 18.49
N TYR A 9 -13.89 -4.37 18.43
CA TYR A 9 -13.75 -5.32 17.34
C TYR A 9 -14.92 -6.31 17.33
N ASP A 10 -15.57 -6.43 16.18
CA ASP A 10 -16.62 -7.41 15.91
C ASP A 10 -16.18 -8.34 14.76
N PRO A 11 -15.99 -9.65 15.02
CA PRO A 11 -15.59 -10.60 13.98
C PRO A 11 -16.58 -10.75 12.81
N ASP A 12 -17.87 -10.49 13.04
CA ASP A 12 -18.90 -10.59 12.01
C ASP A 12 -18.95 -9.33 11.13
N TYR A 13 -18.39 -8.21 11.62
CA TYR A 13 -18.32 -6.93 10.93
C TYR A 13 -16.89 -6.37 10.92
N PRO A 14 -15.96 -7.02 10.20
CA PRO A 14 -14.58 -6.57 10.16
C PRO A 14 -14.46 -5.19 9.49
N LEU A 15 -13.80 -4.25 10.18
CA LEU A 15 -13.47 -2.95 9.60
C LEU A 15 -12.24 -3.10 8.71
N VAL A 16 -12.42 -3.01 7.40
CA VAL A 16 -11.30 -3.01 6.44
C VAL A 16 -11.31 -1.70 5.64
N CYS A 17 -10.19 -0.99 5.69
CA CYS A 17 -9.90 0.16 4.85
C CYS A 17 -9.34 -0.32 3.51
N PHE A 18 -9.72 0.35 2.43
CA PHE A 18 -9.19 0.14 1.10
C PHE A 18 -8.75 1.48 0.51
N ASP A 19 -7.55 1.51 -0.05
CA ASP A 19 -7.00 2.69 -0.71
C ASP A 19 -6.23 2.31 -1.98
N GLU A 20 -6.10 3.27 -2.89
CA GLU A 20 -5.38 3.14 -4.15
C GLU A 20 -4.48 4.35 -4.37
N THR A 21 -3.21 4.11 -4.67
CA THR A 21 -2.25 5.19 -4.95
C THR A 21 -1.28 4.82 -6.07
N SER A 22 -0.78 5.83 -6.78
CA SER A 22 0.20 5.64 -7.85
C SER A 22 1.60 5.98 -7.36
N LYS A 23 2.57 5.09 -7.60
CA LYS A 23 3.98 5.32 -7.27
C LYS A 23 4.78 5.59 -8.53
N GLN A 24 5.39 6.77 -8.58
CA GLN A 24 6.39 7.06 -9.62
C GLN A 24 7.63 6.19 -9.41
N LEU A 25 8.07 5.58 -10.51
CA LEU A 25 9.32 4.83 -10.57
C LEU A 25 10.38 5.79 -11.09
N ILE A 26 11.46 5.94 -10.34
CA ILE A 26 12.54 6.89 -10.66
C ILE A 26 13.90 6.19 -10.50
N SER A 27 14.84 6.56 -11.35
CA SER A 27 16.24 6.16 -11.30
C SER A 27 17.11 7.39 -11.12
N GLU A 28 18.22 7.23 -10.39
CA GLU A 28 19.23 8.28 -10.26
C GLU A 28 20.02 8.37 -11.58
N ILE A 29 20.21 9.59 -12.08
CA ILE A 29 21.00 9.82 -13.31
C ILE A 29 22.49 9.80 -12.97
N ASN A 30 22.84 10.41 -11.84
CA ASN A 30 24.22 10.58 -11.39
C ASN A 30 24.48 9.74 -10.14
N SER A 31 25.66 9.13 -10.06
CA SER A 31 26.06 8.38 -8.87
C SER A 31 26.15 9.30 -7.65
N PRO A 32 25.65 8.87 -6.48
CA PRO A 32 25.77 9.63 -5.24
C PRO A 32 27.23 9.93 -4.89
N ILE A 33 27.46 11.10 -4.31
CA ILE A 33 28.76 11.45 -3.75
C ILE A 33 28.83 10.82 -2.36
N ALA A 34 29.78 9.88 -2.19
CA ALA A 34 29.98 9.16 -0.95
C ALA A 34 30.17 10.09 0.26
N ALA A 35 29.72 9.62 1.42
CA ALA A 35 29.89 10.33 2.68
C ALA A 35 31.39 10.46 3.06
N GLU A 36 31.74 11.61 3.64
CA GLU A 36 33.04 11.87 4.25
C GLU A 36 32.86 12.08 5.76
N PRO A 37 33.89 11.91 6.61
CA PRO A 37 33.78 12.24 8.02
C PRO A 37 33.22 13.66 8.24
N GLY A 38 32.05 13.74 8.88
CA GLY A 38 31.34 15.01 9.12
C GLY A 38 30.44 15.51 7.98
N LYS A 39 30.30 14.76 6.88
CA LYS A 39 29.40 15.08 5.77
C LYS A 39 28.57 13.86 5.36
N SER A 40 27.26 14.03 5.29
CA SER A 40 26.36 12.99 4.76
C SER A 40 26.61 12.75 3.28
N GLU A 41 26.22 11.55 2.83
CA GLU A 41 26.10 11.23 1.40
C GLU A 41 25.19 12.26 0.70
N ARG A 42 25.55 12.63 -0.53
CA ARG A 42 24.82 13.62 -1.31
C ARG A 42 24.30 13.01 -2.60
N PHE A 43 23.01 13.21 -2.81
CA PHE A 43 22.30 12.81 -4.01
C PHE A 43 22.06 14.05 -4.87
N ASP A 44 22.08 13.86 -6.18
CA ASP A 44 21.65 14.89 -7.12
C ASP A 44 20.12 14.98 -7.13
N TYR A 45 19.58 16.16 -7.47
CA TYR A 45 18.13 16.37 -7.59
C TYR A 45 17.57 15.86 -8.92
N GLU A 46 18.43 15.68 -9.93
CA GLU A 46 18.03 15.16 -11.23
C GLU A 46 17.75 13.65 -11.16
N TYR A 47 16.60 13.25 -11.70
CA TYR A 47 16.19 11.85 -11.78
C TYR A 47 15.58 11.57 -13.15
N GLN A 48 15.67 10.32 -13.57
CA GLN A 48 14.99 9.83 -14.75
C GLN A 48 13.68 9.15 -14.33
N ARG A 49 12.59 9.48 -15.03
CA ARG A 49 11.27 8.89 -14.77
C ARG A 49 11.12 7.59 -15.55
N GLU A 50 11.00 6.49 -14.83
CA GLU A 50 10.88 5.12 -15.37
C GLU A 50 9.42 4.64 -15.46
N GLY A 51 8.47 5.58 -15.38
CA GLY A 51 7.04 5.29 -15.42
C GLY A 51 6.37 5.40 -14.06
N VAL A 52 5.25 4.70 -13.91
CA VAL A 52 4.38 4.73 -12.73
C VAL A 52 3.79 3.35 -12.54
N SER A 53 3.78 2.86 -11.30
CA SER A 53 3.01 1.68 -10.90
C SER A 53 1.80 2.10 -10.05
N ASN A 54 0.84 1.20 -9.91
CA ASN A 54 -0.36 1.40 -9.11
C ASN A 54 -0.39 0.43 -7.94
N LEU A 55 -0.67 0.93 -6.75
CA LEU A 55 -0.69 0.19 -5.51
C LEU A 55 -2.11 0.18 -4.95
N PHE A 56 -2.60 -1.00 -4.63
CA PHE A 56 -3.80 -1.20 -3.83
C PHE A 56 -3.40 -1.62 -2.43
N MET A 57 -4.01 -1.00 -1.41
CA MET A 57 -3.77 -1.35 -0.02
C MET A 57 -5.08 -1.68 0.68
N PHE A 58 -5.11 -2.82 1.35
CA PHE A 58 -6.10 -3.14 2.37
C PHE A 58 -5.46 -3.07 3.74
N PHE A 59 -6.17 -2.49 4.70
CA PHE A 59 -5.71 -2.40 6.07
C PHE A 59 -6.87 -2.64 7.03
N GLU A 60 -6.67 -3.55 7.98
CA GLU A 60 -7.57 -3.76 9.09
C GLU A 60 -6.94 -3.25 10.38
N PRO A 61 -7.48 -2.17 10.98
CA PRO A 61 -6.87 -1.51 12.13
C PRO A 61 -6.84 -2.39 13.39
N PHE A 62 -7.88 -3.20 13.61
CA PHE A 62 -8.03 -3.97 14.86
C PHE A 62 -7.12 -5.20 14.93
N THR A 63 -6.80 -5.81 13.79
CA THR A 63 -5.92 -7.00 13.71
C THR A 63 -4.50 -6.64 13.27
N GLY A 64 -4.30 -5.43 12.75
CA GLY A 64 -3.06 -5.01 12.13
C GLY A 64 -2.77 -5.67 10.78
N TRP A 65 -3.74 -6.43 10.23
CA TRP A 65 -3.60 -7.09 8.94
C TRP A 65 -3.48 -6.07 7.81
N ARG A 66 -2.53 -6.29 6.91
CA ARG A 66 -2.28 -5.45 5.74
C ARG A 66 -2.06 -6.35 4.53
N HIS A 67 -2.58 -5.91 3.39
CA HIS A 67 -2.29 -6.51 2.10
C HIS A 67 -2.02 -5.39 1.09
N VAL A 68 -0.99 -5.58 0.29
CA VAL A 68 -0.61 -4.65 -0.77
C VAL A 68 -0.49 -5.43 -2.05
N GLU A 69 -1.16 -4.95 -3.09
CA GLU A 69 -1.02 -5.47 -4.46
C GLU A 69 -0.46 -4.36 -5.34
N VAL A 70 0.55 -4.69 -6.14
CA VAL A 70 1.17 -3.76 -7.09
C VAL A 70 0.84 -4.19 -8.50
N THR A 71 0.38 -3.23 -9.30
CA THR A 71 0.01 -3.41 -10.71
C THR A 71 0.80 -2.42 -11.56
N ASP A 72 1.11 -2.79 -12.80
CA ASP A 72 1.90 -1.95 -13.69
C ASP A 72 1.21 -0.63 -14.04
N GLN A 73 -0.13 -0.64 -14.10
CA GLN A 73 -0.93 0.51 -14.50
C GLN A 73 -2.23 0.54 -13.73
N ARG A 74 -2.82 1.73 -13.60
CA ARG A 74 -4.15 1.90 -13.02
C ARG A 74 -5.23 1.53 -14.05
N ARG A 75 -5.87 0.38 -13.88
CA ARG A 75 -7.02 -0.03 -14.70
C ARG A 75 -8.22 -0.37 -13.83
N SER A 76 -9.42 -0.04 -14.32
CA SER A 76 -10.68 -0.34 -13.64
C SER A 76 -10.92 -1.83 -13.43
N VAL A 77 -10.39 -2.67 -14.33
CA VAL A 77 -10.46 -4.14 -14.20
C VAL A 77 -9.66 -4.61 -12.98
N ASP A 78 -8.48 -4.05 -12.75
CA ASP A 78 -7.63 -4.42 -11.63
C ASP A 78 -8.29 -4.02 -10.30
N TYR A 79 -8.91 -2.84 -10.25
CA TYR A 79 -9.75 -2.42 -9.11
C TYR A 79 -10.87 -3.44 -8.81
N ALA A 80 -11.61 -3.87 -9.85
CA ALA A 80 -12.69 -4.83 -9.67
C ALA A 80 -12.17 -6.19 -9.17
N GLN A 81 -11.01 -6.62 -9.64
CA GLN A 81 -10.33 -7.82 -9.15
C GLN A 81 -9.93 -7.69 -7.67
N GLN A 82 -9.44 -6.52 -7.25
CA GLN A 82 -9.11 -6.24 -5.85
C GLN A 82 -10.35 -6.27 -4.94
N MET A 83 -11.47 -5.68 -5.36
CA MET A 83 -12.73 -5.77 -4.62
C MET A 83 -13.22 -7.22 -4.50
N LYS A 84 -13.14 -7.98 -5.59
CA LYS A 84 -13.47 -9.41 -5.59
C LYS A 84 -12.57 -10.18 -4.62
N TYR A 85 -11.27 -9.91 -4.64
CA TYR A 85 -10.31 -10.52 -3.72
C TYR A 85 -10.67 -10.22 -2.26
N LEU A 86 -10.92 -8.95 -1.92
CA LEU A 86 -11.29 -8.51 -0.58
C LEU A 86 -12.52 -9.26 -0.07
N VAL A 87 -13.60 -9.30 -0.85
CA VAL A 87 -14.84 -9.96 -0.43
C VAL A 87 -14.61 -11.46 -0.24
N LEU A 88 -14.03 -12.15 -1.22
CA LEU A 88 -13.91 -13.60 -1.21
C LEU A 88 -12.88 -14.14 -0.22
N ASN A 89 -11.81 -13.39 0.06
CA ASN A 89 -10.69 -13.88 0.86
C ASN A 89 -10.60 -13.26 2.25
N VAL A 90 -11.20 -12.10 2.46
CA VAL A 90 -11.02 -11.33 3.70
C VAL A 90 -12.33 -11.23 4.47
N ILE A 91 -13.42 -10.84 3.81
CA ILE A 91 -14.72 -10.62 4.45
C ILE A 91 -15.47 -11.95 4.65
N LEU A 92 -15.57 -12.79 3.61
CA LEU A 92 -16.39 -14.01 3.66
C LEU A 92 -15.68 -15.22 4.30
N LYS A 93 -14.38 -15.13 4.61
CA LYS A 93 -13.66 -16.24 5.24
C LYS A 93 -13.79 -16.17 6.76
N PRO A 94 -14.16 -17.28 7.42
CA PRO A 94 -14.20 -17.32 8.88
C PRO A 94 -12.78 -17.16 9.44
N ARG A 95 -12.61 -16.16 10.32
CA ARG A 95 -11.32 -15.85 10.92
C ARG A 95 -11.20 -16.53 12.28
N LYS A 96 -10.20 -17.41 12.42
CA LYS A 96 -9.87 -17.99 13.72
C LYS A 96 -9.18 -16.90 14.55
N LEU A 97 -9.81 -16.50 15.65
CA LEU A 97 -9.16 -15.75 16.71
C LEU A 97 -8.01 -16.61 17.26
N LYS A 98 -6.81 -16.04 17.36
CA LYS A 98 -5.67 -16.65 18.06
C LYS A 98 -5.81 -16.42 19.57
#